data_AF-A0A661QCJ8-F1
#
_entry.id   AF-A0A661QCJ8-F1
#
_cell.length_a   1.000
_cell.length_b   1.000
_cell.length_c   1.000
_cell.angle_alpha   90.00
_cell.angle_beta   90.00
_cell.angle_gamma   90.00
#
_symmetry.space_group_name_H-M   'P 1'
#
loop_
_entity.id
_entity.type
_entity.pdbx_description
1 polymer ?
#
loop_
_entity_poly.entity_id
_entity_poly.type
_entity_poly.pdbx_seq_one_letter_code
_entity_poly.pdbx_strand_id
1 'polypeptide(L)'
;MSNILIEHQCPQCGAPAVLKETDRLFACEFCRVKSYLLQNDFFRYILPNSAPKNKDLLFFPYWRFKGMLFSCVENGIKHKVVDISHQAVKSSYFPVSVGLRSQALKLNFVTPESRGYFLEPAQSFKNVMNIFKHRFSASLPNPVFYQSHIGETLSLIYSPFYAEDKIYDAILNKPVTPVLPDDFDATLLQGGRPDGRINFIPTLCPDCGWDLEGRRDALVLNCKNCNSVWRPSAKGFKKLNFAILPAKEENIIYLPFWRIKADVTGIMLNSYADLVRIANIPKVVQKKWEGVKFRFWAMAFKVRPQVFLRLARNITLVQPQEKLVRKLPDARLYPVTLPIEEAIESLTVNLAGFIKPQKKLFPILRDITIIPKSYLLVYIPFVEQYHELIHSEFHLAINKNQLELASNL
;
A
#
# COMPACT_ATOMS: atom_id res chain seq x y z
N MET A 1 -1.48 5.83 -14.62
CA MET A 1 -0.66 4.67 -14.21
C MET A 1 -1.56 3.46 -14.29
N SER A 2 -1.17 2.49 -15.12
CA SER A 2 -1.93 1.26 -15.33
C SER A 2 -1.65 0.25 -14.20
N ASN A 3 -2.59 -0.65 -13.94
CA ASN A 3 -2.35 -1.77 -13.03
C ASN A 3 -1.71 -2.92 -13.80
N ILE A 4 -0.89 -3.71 -13.10
CA ILE A 4 -0.50 -5.02 -13.62
C ILE A 4 -1.76 -5.87 -13.73
N LEU A 5 -1.90 -6.57 -14.86
CA LEU A 5 -2.91 -7.59 -15.08
C LEU A 5 -2.25 -8.96 -14.87
N ILE A 6 -2.93 -9.83 -14.14
CA ILE A 6 -2.43 -11.15 -13.77
C ILE A 6 -3.38 -12.21 -14.30
N GLU A 7 -2.87 -13.09 -15.14
CA GLU A 7 -3.56 -14.30 -15.55
C GLU A 7 -3.62 -15.28 -14.40
N HIS A 8 -4.81 -15.82 -14.17
CA HIS A 8 -5.10 -16.72 -13.08
C HIS A 8 -6.12 -17.76 -13.52
N GLN A 9 -6.12 -18.91 -12.85
CA GLN A 9 -7.13 -19.94 -13.00
C GLN A 9 -7.75 -20.20 -11.65
N CYS A 10 -9.08 -20.30 -11.60
CA CYS A 10 -9.80 -20.59 -10.38
C CYS A 10 -9.25 -21.89 -9.74
N PRO A 11 -8.80 -21.86 -8.48
CA PRO A 11 -8.24 -23.06 -7.84
C PRO A 11 -9.28 -24.17 -7.64
N GLN A 12 -10.58 -23.85 -7.70
CA GLN A 12 -11.66 -24.82 -7.53
C GLN A 12 -12.09 -25.51 -8.83
N CYS A 13 -12.23 -24.76 -9.93
CA CYS A 13 -12.81 -25.28 -11.19
C CYS A 13 -11.93 -25.08 -12.43
N GLY A 14 -10.73 -24.50 -12.30
CA GLY A 14 -9.81 -24.24 -13.41
C GLY A 14 -10.23 -23.12 -14.36
N ALA A 15 -11.39 -22.47 -14.13
CA ALA A 15 -11.87 -21.42 -15.03
C ALA A 15 -10.89 -20.24 -15.11
N PRO A 16 -10.64 -19.67 -16.31
CA PRO A 16 -9.72 -18.57 -16.49
C PRO A 16 -10.26 -17.29 -15.84
N ALA A 17 -9.36 -16.50 -15.29
CA ALA A 17 -9.65 -15.21 -14.68
C ALA A 17 -8.49 -14.23 -14.91
N VAL A 18 -8.82 -12.94 -14.88
CA VAL A 18 -7.82 -11.86 -14.86
C VAL A 18 -7.98 -11.07 -13.58
N LEU A 19 -6.90 -11.04 -12.81
CA LEU A 19 -6.78 -10.25 -11.59
C LEU A 19 -6.03 -8.95 -11.86
N LYS A 20 -6.35 -7.93 -11.09
CA LYS A 20 -5.57 -6.68 -11.01
C LYS A 20 -4.57 -6.79 -9.86
N GLU A 21 -3.48 -6.06 -9.96
CA GLU A 21 -2.46 -5.91 -8.91
C GLU A 21 -3.04 -5.63 -7.50
N THR A 22 -4.10 -4.83 -7.44
CA THR A 22 -4.75 -4.43 -6.19
C THR A 22 -5.78 -5.43 -5.69
N ASP A 23 -6.13 -6.46 -6.47
CA ASP A 23 -7.08 -7.47 -6.05
C ASP A 23 -6.52 -8.31 -4.90
N ARG A 24 -7.37 -8.53 -3.91
CA ARG A 24 -7.18 -9.35 -2.72
C ARG A 24 -8.31 -10.35 -2.55
N LEU A 25 -9.47 -10.08 -3.15
CA LEU A 25 -10.60 -10.98 -3.25
C LEU A 25 -10.81 -11.40 -4.70
N PHE A 26 -10.97 -12.70 -4.89
CA PHE A 26 -11.34 -13.32 -6.14
C PHE A 26 -12.72 -13.98 -5.98
N ALA A 27 -13.62 -13.70 -6.91
CA ALA A 27 -14.91 -14.38 -7.02
C ALA A 27 -14.98 -15.03 -8.39
N CYS A 28 -15.08 -16.35 -8.44
CA CYS A 28 -15.18 -17.07 -9.71
C CYS A 28 -16.57 -16.88 -10.33
N GLU A 29 -16.63 -16.48 -11.60
CA GLU A 29 -17.90 -16.30 -12.31
C GLU A 29 -18.61 -17.64 -12.63
N PHE A 30 -17.86 -18.74 -12.64
CA PHE A 30 -18.34 -20.07 -12.98
C PHE A 30 -18.83 -20.84 -11.74
N CYS A 31 -17.94 -21.10 -10.78
CA CYS A 31 -18.29 -21.88 -9.58
C CYS A 31 -18.75 -21.03 -8.39
N ARG A 32 -18.76 -19.69 -8.53
CA ARG A 32 -19.19 -18.71 -7.51
C ARG A 32 -18.40 -18.72 -6.20
N VAL A 33 -17.33 -19.52 -6.09
CA VAL A 33 -16.43 -19.50 -4.94
C VAL A 33 -15.78 -18.14 -4.80
N LYS A 34 -15.78 -17.63 -3.56
CA LYS A 34 -15.05 -16.43 -3.15
C LYS A 34 -13.83 -16.84 -2.32
N SER A 35 -12.68 -16.33 -2.70
CA SER A 35 -11.42 -16.59 -2.00
C SER A 35 -10.64 -15.31 -1.80
N TYR A 36 -9.97 -15.22 -0.66
CA TYR A 36 -9.03 -14.16 -0.35
C TYR A 36 -7.61 -14.63 -0.70
N LEU A 37 -6.86 -13.77 -1.38
CA LEU A 37 -5.47 -13.96 -1.75
C LEU A 37 -4.58 -13.55 -0.58
N LEU A 38 -4.07 -14.54 0.15
CA LEU A 38 -3.01 -14.33 1.13
C LEU A 38 -1.65 -14.34 0.44
N GLN A 39 -0.93 -13.22 0.58
CA GLN A 39 0.47 -13.10 0.23
C GLN A 39 1.35 -13.42 1.43
N ASN A 40 2.47 -14.10 1.20
CA ASN A 40 3.58 -14.17 2.14
C ASN A 40 4.60 -13.09 1.76
N ASP A 41 4.72 -12.07 2.62
CA ASP A 41 5.52 -10.84 2.47
C ASP A 41 5.09 -9.94 1.30
N PHE A 42 5.21 -10.42 0.06
CA PHE A 42 4.90 -9.70 -1.17
C PHE A 42 4.54 -10.67 -2.31
N PHE A 43 3.77 -10.18 -3.27
CA PHE A 43 3.48 -10.95 -4.49
C PHE A 43 4.71 -11.08 -5.38
N ARG A 44 4.87 -12.27 -5.94
CA ARG A 44 5.91 -12.60 -6.92
C ARG A 44 5.24 -12.89 -8.25
N TYR A 45 5.70 -12.21 -9.30
CA TYR A 45 5.14 -12.30 -10.64
C TYR A 45 6.18 -12.72 -11.66
N ILE A 46 5.74 -13.33 -12.75
CA ILE A 46 6.57 -13.74 -13.88
C ILE A 46 6.05 -13.05 -15.15
N LEU A 47 6.95 -12.42 -15.90
CA LEU A 47 6.65 -11.93 -17.25
C LEU A 47 6.55 -13.11 -18.23
N PRO A 48 5.61 -13.07 -19.20
CA PRO A 48 5.49 -14.14 -20.19
C PRO A 48 6.77 -14.22 -21.04
N ASN A 49 7.06 -15.39 -21.59
CA ASN A 49 8.21 -15.60 -22.48
C ASN A 49 7.74 -16.14 -23.84
N SER A 50 8.55 -15.87 -24.86
CA SER A 50 8.42 -16.36 -26.22
C SER A 50 9.69 -17.09 -26.66
N ALA A 51 10.47 -17.63 -25.71
CA ALA A 51 11.73 -18.29 -26.00
C ALA A 51 11.52 -19.55 -26.86
N PRO A 52 12.50 -19.91 -27.71
CA PRO A 52 12.48 -21.20 -28.39
C PRO A 52 12.38 -22.37 -27.39
N LYS A 53 11.64 -23.42 -27.75
CA LYS A 53 11.28 -24.54 -26.85
C LYS A 53 12.47 -25.29 -26.24
N ASN A 54 13.64 -25.21 -26.85
CA ASN A 54 14.87 -25.88 -26.45
C ASN A 54 15.80 -25.01 -25.60
N LYS A 55 15.36 -23.83 -25.17
CA LYS A 55 16.18 -22.92 -24.35
C LYS A 55 15.83 -23.06 -22.88
N ASP A 56 16.88 -23.21 -22.07
CA ASP A 56 16.75 -23.16 -20.63
C ASP A 56 16.54 -21.71 -20.18
N LEU A 57 15.43 -21.47 -19.48
CA LEU A 57 15.04 -20.14 -19.04
C LEU A 57 15.68 -19.80 -17.69
N LEU A 58 16.28 -18.62 -17.66
CA LEU A 58 16.77 -17.93 -16.48
C LEU A 58 15.82 -16.79 -16.12
N PHE A 59 15.31 -16.78 -14.89
CA PHE A 59 14.41 -15.75 -14.40
C PHE A 59 15.15 -14.79 -13.48
N PHE A 60 15.34 -13.55 -13.97
CA PHE A 60 16.05 -12.51 -13.24
C PHE A 60 15.08 -11.64 -12.42
N PRO A 61 15.31 -11.46 -11.10
CA PRO A 61 14.40 -10.77 -10.21
C PRO A 61 14.58 -9.25 -10.22
N TYR A 62 13.45 -8.55 -10.20
CA TYR A 62 13.35 -7.10 -10.09
C TYR A 62 12.39 -6.70 -8.97
N TRP A 63 12.84 -5.88 -8.03
CA TRP A 63 11.93 -5.22 -7.10
C TRP A 63 11.16 -4.15 -7.85
N ARG A 64 9.83 -4.20 -7.77
CA ARG A 64 8.94 -3.12 -8.21
C ARG A 64 8.28 -2.46 -7.03
N PHE A 65 8.29 -1.13 -7.07
CA PHE A 65 7.68 -0.25 -6.11
C PHE A 65 6.69 0.68 -6.81
N LYS A 66 5.45 0.66 -6.35
CA LYS A 66 4.42 1.62 -6.78
C LYS A 66 3.83 2.28 -5.55
N GLY A 67 3.89 3.61 -5.42
CA GLY A 67 3.38 4.27 -4.22
C GLY A 67 3.60 5.78 -4.22
N MET A 68 3.32 6.40 -3.07
CA MET A 68 3.49 7.83 -2.85
C MET A 68 4.76 8.09 -2.04
N LEU A 69 5.64 8.96 -2.54
CA LEU A 69 6.79 9.48 -1.81
C LEU A 69 6.47 10.88 -1.28
N PHE A 70 6.82 11.12 -0.02
CA PHE A 70 6.72 12.42 0.65
C PHE A 70 8.09 12.85 1.14
N SER A 71 8.41 14.13 0.98
CA SER A 71 9.63 14.75 1.47
C SER A 71 9.31 16.06 2.18
N CYS A 72 9.75 16.20 3.42
CA CYS A 72 9.68 17.46 4.17
C CYS A 72 10.93 18.29 3.84
N VAL A 73 10.74 19.47 3.26
CA VAL A 73 11.79 20.45 2.92
C VAL A 73 11.42 21.80 3.51
N GLU A 74 12.30 22.80 3.45
CA GLU A 74 12.06 24.11 4.09
C GLU A 74 10.72 24.76 3.70
N ASN A 75 10.34 24.63 2.42
CA ASN A 75 9.11 25.18 1.87
C ASN A 75 7.90 24.23 1.94
N GLY A 76 7.85 23.36 2.94
CA GLY A 76 6.73 22.46 3.21
C GLY A 76 6.96 21.02 2.74
N ILE A 77 5.87 20.30 2.47
CA ILE A 77 5.92 18.89 2.08
C ILE A 77 5.80 18.77 0.56
N LYS A 78 6.82 18.18 -0.07
CA LYS A 78 6.79 17.79 -1.49
C LYS A 78 6.36 16.34 -1.60
N HIS A 79 5.69 15.99 -2.70
CA HIS A 79 5.21 14.65 -2.93
C HIS A 79 5.33 14.23 -4.39
N LYS A 80 5.45 12.93 -4.63
CA LYS A 80 5.45 12.34 -5.98
C LYS A 80 4.84 10.95 -5.92
N VAL A 81 4.06 10.59 -6.94
CA VAL A 81 3.70 9.19 -7.16
C VAL A 81 4.79 8.55 -8.01
N VAL A 82 5.26 7.37 -7.62
CA VAL A 82 6.28 6.62 -8.34
C VAL A 82 5.78 5.23 -8.67
N ASP A 83 6.21 4.73 -9.82
CA ASP A 83 6.07 3.35 -10.26
C ASP A 83 7.40 3.00 -10.94
N ILE A 84 8.25 2.28 -10.21
CA ILE A 84 9.64 2.07 -10.57
C ILE A 84 10.03 0.63 -10.28
N SER A 85 10.92 0.09 -11.11
CA SER A 85 11.54 -1.21 -10.89
C SER A 85 13.06 -1.11 -10.91
N HIS A 86 13.71 -1.98 -10.15
CA HIS A 86 15.15 -2.08 -10.11
C HIS A 86 15.60 -3.52 -9.87
N GLN A 87 16.78 -3.87 -10.37
CA GLN A 87 17.35 -5.20 -10.19
C GLN A 87 17.40 -5.59 -8.70
N ALA A 88 16.98 -6.81 -8.38
CA ALA A 88 17.14 -7.37 -7.05
C ALA A 88 18.49 -8.09 -6.86
N VAL A 89 19.19 -8.40 -7.96
CA VAL A 89 20.58 -8.89 -7.98
C VAL A 89 21.42 -7.89 -8.76
N LYS A 90 22.56 -7.45 -8.22
CA LYS A 90 23.41 -6.50 -8.93
C LYS A 90 24.10 -7.22 -10.08
N SER A 91 23.88 -6.76 -11.32
CA SER A 91 24.53 -7.34 -12.50
C SER A 91 24.66 -6.31 -13.62
N SER A 92 25.80 -6.32 -14.31
CA SER A 92 26.04 -5.55 -15.53
C SER A 92 25.44 -6.21 -16.78
N TYR A 93 25.02 -7.47 -16.69
CA TYR A 93 24.54 -8.25 -17.85
C TYR A 93 23.04 -8.08 -18.11
N PHE A 94 22.27 -7.72 -17.09
CA PHE A 94 20.82 -7.59 -17.21
C PHE A 94 20.41 -6.11 -17.25
N PRO A 95 19.26 -5.78 -17.86
CA PRO A 95 18.70 -4.43 -17.80
C PRO A 95 18.53 -3.94 -16.36
N VAL A 96 18.68 -2.63 -16.13
CA VAL A 96 18.59 -2.03 -14.79
C VAL A 96 17.16 -2.05 -14.20
N SER A 97 16.15 -2.20 -15.05
CA SER A 97 14.72 -2.22 -14.71
C SER A 97 13.93 -3.01 -15.77
N VAL A 98 12.70 -3.41 -15.45
CA VAL A 98 11.79 -4.04 -16.44
C VAL A 98 11.10 -3.01 -17.35
N GLY A 99 11.33 -1.71 -17.12
CA GLY A 99 10.69 -0.62 -17.87
C GLY A 99 9.17 -0.66 -17.76
N LEU A 100 8.49 -0.36 -18.87
CA LEU A 100 7.02 -0.37 -18.97
C LEU A 100 6.43 -1.77 -19.23
N ARG A 101 7.26 -2.81 -19.36
CA ARG A 101 6.81 -4.16 -19.74
C ARG A 101 5.80 -4.74 -18.76
N SER A 102 5.99 -4.48 -17.46
CA SER A 102 5.06 -4.89 -16.41
C SER A 102 3.66 -4.30 -16.55
N GLN A 103 3.51 -3.18 -17.27
CA GLN A 103 2.24 -2.50 -17.51
C GLN A 103 1.63 -2.84 -18.88
N ALA A 104 2.41 -3.44 -19.78
CA ALA A 104 1.99 -3.76 -21.15
C ALA A 104 1.60 -5.24 -21.32
N LEU A 105 2.18 -6.13 -20.51
CA LEU A 105 1.96 -7.57 -20.59
C LEU A 105 1.06 -8.05 -19.45
N LYS A 106 0.35 -9.16 -19.69
CA LYS A 106 -0.29 -9.91 -18.60
C LYS A 106 0.77 -10.82 -17.96
N LEU A 107 0.85 -10.77 -16.64
CA LEU A 107 1.82 -11.53 -15.84
C LEU A 107 1.16 -12.78 -15.28
N ASN A 108 1.97 -13.72 -14.82
CA ASN A 108 1.50 -14.86 -14.03
C ASN A 108 2.06 -14.78 -12.62
N PHE A 109 1.41 -15.41 -11.65
CA PHE A 109 2.03 -15.61 -10.35
C PHE A 109 3.18 -16.61 -10.45
N VAL A 110 4.22 -16.40 -9.65
CA VAL A 110 5.22 -17.45 -9.41
C VAL A 110 4.58 -18.58 -8.62
N THR A 111 4.76 -19.81 -9.09
CA THR A 111 4.28 -21.03 -8.45
C THR A 111 5.42 -22.04 -8.34
N PRO A 112 5.39 -23.01 -7.40
CA PRO A 112 6.42 -24.06 -7.32
C PRO A 112 6.57 -24.89 -8.61
N GLU A 113 5.52 -24.93 -9.44
CA GLU A 113 5.48 -25.63 -10.72
C GLU A 113 6.07 -24.80 -11.88
N SER A 114 6.42 -23.53 -11.65
CA SER A 114 7.03 -22.66 -12.66
C SER A 114 8.40 -23.22 -13.08
N ARG A 115 8.56 -23.53 -14.37
CA ARG A 115 9.78 -24.12 -14.94
C ARG A 115 10.84 -23.04 -15.19
N GLY A 116 12.11 -23.40 -15.03
CA GLY A 116 13.28 -22.54 -15.23
C GLY A 116 14.10 -22.35 -13.96
N TYR A 117 15.20 -21.60 -14.06
CA TYR A 117 16.07 -21.28 -12.94
C TYR A 117 15.77 -19.86 -12.44
N PHE A 118 15.30 -19.72 -11.19
CA PHE A 118 14.92 -18.43 -10.61
C PHE A 118 16.01 -17.93 -9.70
N LEU A 119 16.58 -16.77 -10.00
CA LEU A 119 17.58 -16.18 -9.12
C LEU A 119 16.95 -15.62 -7.85
N GLU A 120 17.63 -15.82 -6.74
CA GLU A 120 17.20 -15.26 -5.46
C GLU A 120 17.55 -13.76 -5.38
N PRO A 121 16.68 -12.93 -4.79
CA PRO A 121 16.96 -11.52 -4.60
C PRO A 121 18.11 -11.34 -3.60
N ALA A 122 19.30 -10.96 -4.07
CA ALA A 122 20.47 -10.69 -3.22
C ALA A 122 20.40 -9.34 -2.48
N GLN A 123 19.60 -8.39 -2.97
CA GLN A 123 19.38 -7.09 -2.34
C GLN A 123 18.01 -7.05 -1.66
N SER A 124 17.97 -6.57 -0.42
CA SER A 124 16.70 -6.30 0.27
C SER A 124 15.95 -5.15 -0.38
N PHE A 125 14.62 -5.17 -0.28
CA PHE A 125 13.78 -4.06 -0.72
C PHE A 125 14.19 -2.73 -0.06
N LYS A 126 14.56 -2.74 1.22
CA LYS A 126 15.04 -1.55 1.95
C LYS A 126 16.23 -0.89 1.27
N ASN A 127 17.18 -1.68 0.77
CA ASN A 127 18.35 -1.16 0.06
C ASN A 127 17.95 -0.52 -1.28
N VAL A 128 17.08 -1.18 -2.05
CA VAL A 128 16.55 -0.63 -3.30
C VAL A 128 15.76 0.65 -3.07
N MET A 129 14.97 0.72 -2.00
CA MET A 129 14.23 1.91 -1.62
C MET A 129 15.16 3.08 -1.27
N ASN A 130 16.31 2.83 -0.64
CA ASN A 130 17.30 3.89 -0.38
C ASN A 130 17.88 4.47 -1.68
N ILE A 131 18.13 3.63 -2.70
CA ILE A 131 18.55 4.09 -4.03
C ILE A 131 17.50 5.04 -4.62
N PHE A 132 16.21 4.68 -4.51
CA PHE A 132 15.12 5.51 -5.01
C PHE A 132 14.96 6.82 -4.23
N LYS A 133 15.06 6.77 -2.90
CA LYS A 133 15.05 7.97 -2.04
C LYS A 133 16.17 8.93 -2.42
N HIS A 134 17.40 8.44 -2.62
CA HIS A 134 18.52 9.27 -3.05
C HIS A 134 18.29 9.94 -4.42
N ARG A 135 17.83 9.18 -5.43
CA ARG A 135 17.52 9.74 -6.76
C ARG A 135 16.40 10.79 -6.69
N PHE A 136 15.37 10.54 -5.88
CA PHE A 136 14.28 11.49 -5.69
C PHE A 136 14.77 12.78 -5.01
N SER A 137 15.58 12.65 -3.96
CA SER A 137 16.16 13.77 -3.22
C SER A 137 17.06 14.67 -4.07
N ALA A 138 17.74 14.13 -5.08
CA ALA A 138 18.57 14.93 -5.98
C ALA A 138 17.80 16.03 -6.75
N SER A 139 16.49 15.85 -6.93
CA SER A 139 15.61 16.84 -7.59
C SER A 139 14.90 17.81 -6.62
N LEU A 140 15.14 17.68 -5.32
CA LEU A 140 14.46 18.43 -4.28
C LEU A 140 15.32 19.56 -3.72
N PRO A 141 14.71 20.64 -3.20
CA PRO A 141 15.44 21.64 -2.43
C PRO A 141 16.12 21.01 -1.20
N ASN A 142 17.38 21.36 -0.98
CA ASN A 142 18.12 20.98 0.23
C ASN A 142 17.94 22.01 1.35
N PRO A 143 17.98 21.59 2.63
CA PRO A 143 18.07 20.22 3.10
C PRO A 143 16.71 19.48 3.06
N VAL A 144 16.75 18.18 2.80
CA VAL A 144 15.58 17.30 2.96
C VAL A 144 15.53 16.83 4.42
N PHE A 145 14.56 17.31 5.19
CA PHE A 145 14.44 17.01 6.62
C PHE A 145 13.94 15.60 6.90
N TYR A 146 12.94 15.11 6.17
CA TYR A 146 12.37 13.78 6.40
C TYR A 146 11.76 13.22 5.11
N GLN A 147 11.79 11.89 4.93
CA GLN A 147 11.16 11.21 3.80
C GLN A 147 10.40 9.96 4.23
N SER A 148 9.23 9.74 3.64
CA SER A 148 8.42 8.55 3.85
C SER A 148 7.77 8.09 2.53
N HIS A 149 7.44 6.80 2.47
CA HIS A 149 6.63 6.18 1.43
C HIS A 149 5.30 5.72 2.03
N ILE A 150 4.20 5.87 1.30
CA ILE A 150 2.84 5.50 1.74
C ILE A 150 2.06 5.01 0.51
N GLY A 151 1.08 4.13 0.69
CA GLY A 151 0.22 3.69 -0.39
C GLY A 151 0.90 2.66 -1.27
N GLU A 152 1.88 1.91 -0.76
CA GLU A 152 2.80 1.16 -1.61
C GLU A 152 2.29 -0.23 -2.01
N THR A 153 2.61 -0.61 -3.24
CA THR A 153 2.54 -1.99 -3.70
C THR A 153 3.96 -2.44 -4.00
N LEU A 154 4.47 -3.30 -3.11
CA LEU A 154 5.73 -3.99 -3.28
C LEU A 154 5.48 -5.32 -4.01
N SER A 155 6.26 -5.56 -5.06
CA SER A 155 6.26 -6.85 -5.74
C SER A 155 7.65 -7.23 -6.24
N LEU A 156 7.87 -8.53 -6.40
CA LEU A 156 9.05 -9.07 -7.07
C LEU A 156 8.62 -9.56 -8.46
N ILE A 157 9.22 -9.00 -9.51
CA ILE A 157 8.92 -9.37 -10.89
C ILE A 157 10.12 -10.12 -11.46
N TYR A 158 9.87 -11.33 -11.93
CA TYR A 158 10.83 -12.15 -12.65
C TYR A 158 10.70 -11.90 -14.16
N SER A 159 11.77 -11.43 -14.76
CA SER A 159 11.88 -11.31 -16.23
C SER A 159 12.62 -12.51 -16.79
N PRO A 160 12.09 -13.16 -17.84
CA PRO A 160 12.71 -14.33 -18.44
C PRO A 160 13.86 -13.93 -19.39
N PHE A 161 14.95 -14.69 -19.32
CA PHE A 161 16.11 -14.59 -20.18
C PHE A 161 16.59 -16.00 -20.56
N TYR A 162 17.42 -16.11 -21.58
CA TYR A 162 18.21 -17.32 -21.85
C TYR A 162 19.61 -16.91 -22.30
N ALA A 163 20.58 -17.81 -22.09
CA ALA A 163 21.97 -17.59 -22.43
C ALA A 163 22.38 -18.43 -23.65
N GLU A 164 23.14 -17.81 -24.55
CA GLU A 164 23.85 -18.45 -25.67
C GLU A 164 25.22 -17.75 -25.81
N ASP A 165 25.52 -17.14 -26.96
CA ASP A 165 26.66 -16.23 -27.15
C ASP A 165 26.48 -14.91 -26.37
N LYS A 166 25.22 -14.58 -26.05
CA LYS A 166 24.78 -13.38 -25.33
C LYS A 166 23.67 -13.75 -24.37
N ILE A 167 23.31 -12.81 -23.49
CA ILE A 167 22.02 -12.89 -22.80
C ILE A 167 20.95 -12.35 -23.72
N TYR A 168 19.89 -13.14 -23.92
CA TYR A 168 18.73 -12.74 -24.69
C TYR A 168 17.55 -12.49 -23.75
N ASP A 169 16.86 -11.38 -23.97
CA ASP A 169 15.53 -11.12 -23.41
C ASP A 169 14.54 -12.12 -24.03
N ALA A 170 14.03 -13.05 -23.23
CA ALA A 170 13.14 -14.12 -23.70
C ALA A 170 11.72 -13.63 -24.02
N ILE A 171 11.39 -12.36 -23.78
CA ILE A 171 10.13 -11.75 -24.16
C ILE A 171 10.17 -11.36 -25.64
N LEU A 172 11.27 -10.73 -26.06
CA LEU A 172 11.47 -10.17 -27.40
C LEU A 172 12.43 -10.99 -28.28
N ASN A 173 13.10 -12.00 -27.70
CA ASN A 173 14.19 -12.77 -28.29
C ASN A 173 15.29 -11.87 -28.88
N LYS A 174 15.68 -10.84 -28.11
CA LYS A 174 16.72 -9.87 -28.50
C LYS A 174 17.88 -9.90 -27.51
N PRO A 175 19.14 -9.76 -27.99
CA PRO A 175 20.28 -9.69 -27.10
C PRO A 175 20.20 -8.43 -26.23
N VAL A 176 20.51 -8.57 -24.94
CA VAL A 176 20.61 -7.45 -23.97
C VAL A 176 22.05 -7.16 -23.56
N THR A 177 22.97 -8.10 -23.79
CA THR A 177 24.40 -7.88 -23.64
C THR A 177 25.09 -7.78 -25.00
N PRO A 178 26.12 -6.92 -25.13
CA PRO A 178 26.92 -6.87 -26.35
C PRO A 178 27.88 -8.08 -26.47
N VAL A 179 28.48 -8.52 -25.36
CA VAL A 179 29.39 -9.68 -25.27
C VAL A 179 29.16 -10.37 -23.92
N LEU A 180 29.18 -11.71 -23.92
CA LEU A 180 29.19 -12.53 -22.72
C LEU A 180 30.61 -13.09 -22.52
N PRO A 181 31.19 -13.05 -21.30
CA PRO A 181 32.43 -13.77 -21.03
C PRO A 181 32.26 -15.28 -21.29
N ASP A 182 33.31 -15.93 -21.77
CA ASP A 182 33.32 -17.38 -22.05
C ASP A 182 33.06 -18.24 -20.80
N ASP A 183 33.34 -17.69 -19.62
CA ASP A 183 33.13 -18.31 -18.30
C ASP A 183 31.81 -17.88 -17.63
N PHE A 184 30.92 -17.18 -18.34
CA PHE A 184 29.63 -16.81 -17.76
C PHE A 184 28.76 -18.03 -17.52
N ASP A 185 28.50 -18.31 -16.26
CA ASP A 185 27.52 -19.30 -15.84
C ASP A 185 26.50 -18.67 -14.90
N ALA A 186 25.25 -18.58 -15.37
CA ALA A 186 24.15 -18.05 -14.59
C ALA A 186 23.82 -18.91 -13.36
N THR A 187 24.20 -20.19 -13.36
CA THR A 187 23.98 -21.10 -12.22
C THR A 187 24.92 -20.83 -11.05
N LEU A 188 26.03 -20.10 -11.26
CA LEU A 188 26.88 -19.58 -10.18
C LEU A 188 26.15 -18.52 -9.35
N LEU A 189 25.11 -17.90 -9.90
CA LEU A 189 24.24 -17.00 -9.14
C LEU A 189 23.25 -17.83 -8.31
N GLN A 190 23.12 -17.48 -7.04
CA GLN A 190 22.21 -18.14 -6.11
C GLN A 190 20.78 -18.11 -6.67
N GLY A 191 20.19 -19.29 -6.78
CA GLY A 191 18.88 -19.48 -7.38
C GLY A 191 18.42 -20.92 -7.27
N GLY A 192 17.29 -21.22 -7.91
CA GLY A 192 16.74 -22.56 -7.96
C GLY A 192 15.29 -22.59 -8.39
N ARG A 193 14.56 -23.59 -7.87
CA ARG A 193 13.10 -23.64 -8.03
C ARG A 193 12.46 -22.58 -7.14
N PRO A 194 11.45 -21.86 -7.62
CA PRO A 194 10.80 -20.85 -6.82
C PRO A 194 9.97 -21.49 -5.71
N ASP A 195 9.93 -20.85 -4.55
CA ASP A 195 9.12 -21.23 -3.40
C ASP A 195 7.81 -20.43 -3.30
N GLY A 196 7.57 -19.53 -4.26
CA GLY A 196 6.44 -18.61 -4.26
C GLY A 196 5.11 -19.35 -4.20
N ARG A 197 4.36 -19.15 -3.11
CA ARG A 197 2.99 -19.66 -2.95
C ARG A 197 2.05 -18.51 -2.59
N ILE A 198 0.92 -18.48 -3.28
CA ILE A 198 -0.22 -17.64 -2.90
C ILE A 198 -1.26 -18.56 -2.35
N ASN A 199 -1.71 -18.26 -1.13
CA ASN A 199 -2.72 -19.06 -0.47
C ASN A 199 -4.08 -18.44 -0.75
N PHE A 200 -4.98 -19.21 -1.33
CA PHE A 200 -6.37 -18.84 -1.49
C PHE A 200 -7.15 -19.41 -0.30
N ILE A 201 -7.64 -18.53 0.56
CA ILE A 201 -8.44 -18.94 1.72
C ILE A 201 -9.91 -18.61 1.48
N PRO A 202 -10.86 -19.44 1.97
CA PRO A 202 -12.27 -19.15 1.85
C PRO A 202 -12.64 -17.90 2.64
N THR A 203 -13.52 -17.08 2.09
CA THR A 203 -14.00 -15.83 2.73
C THR A 203 -15.10 -16.12 3.76
N LEU A 204 -14.80 -16.95 4.76
CA LEU A 204 -15.74 -17.32 5.82
C LEU A 204 -15.30 -16.70 7.15
N CYS A 205 -16.28 -16.23 7.92
CA CYS A 205 -16.06 -15.61 9.21
C CYS A 205 -15.60 -16.65 10.23
N PRO A 206 -14.42 -16.49 10.86
CA PRO A 206 -13.95 -17.45 11.85
C PRO A 206 -14.86 -17.61 13.08
N ASP A 207 -15.66 -16.58 13.41
CA ASP A 207 -16.53 -16.61 14.60
C ASP A 207 -17.88 -17.31 14.34
N CYS A 208 -18.46 -17.18 13.14
CA CYS A 208 -19.83 -17.66 12.88
C CYS A 208 -20.03 -18.43 11.57
N GLY A 209 -18.98 -18.65 10.78
CA GLY A 209 -19.02 -19.39 9.52
C GLY A 209 -19.71 -18.68 8.35
N TRP A 210 -20.30 -17.50 8.56
CA TRP A 210 -20.95 -16.73 7.51
C TRP A 210 -19.95 -16.10 6.53
N ASP A 211 -20.39 -15.78 5.32
CA ASP A 211 -19.59 -15.07 4.33
C ASP A 211 -19.04 -13.74 4.85
N LEU A 212 -17.75 -13.52 4.60
CA LEU A 212 -17.08 -12.23 4.75
C LEU A 212 -17.24 -11.41 3.46
N GLU A 213 -17.70 -10.17 3.60
CA GLU A 213 -17.95 -9.25 2.50
C GLU A 213 -16.82 -8.23 2.33
N GLY A 214 -16.48 -7.93 1.08
CA GLY A 214 -15.53 -6.89 0.70
C GLY A 214 -15.50 -6.66 -0.81
N ARG A 215 -14.98 -5.50 -1.23
CA ARG A 215 -14.65 -5.24 -2.65
C ARG A 215 -13.40 -6.05 -3.04
N ARG A 216 -13.17 -6.24 -4.35
CA ARG A 216 -12.00 -6.97 -4.87
C ARG A 216 -10.67 -6.54 -4.26
N ASP A 217 -10.48 -5.26 -3.95
CA ASP A 217 -9.24 -4.68 -3.40
C ASP A 217 -9.27 -4.45 -1.88
N ALA A 218 -10.26 -5.00 -1.17
CA ALA A 218 -10.40 -4.80 0.26
C ALA A 218 -9.33 -5.57 1.05
N LEU A 219 -8.61 -4.86 1.91
CA LEU A 219 -7.67 -5.42 2.89
C LEU A 219 -8.35 -5.82 4.21
N VAL A 220 -9.62 -5.46 4.36
CA VAL A 220 -10.44 -5.75 5.54
C VAL A 220 -11.82 -6.19 5.06
N LEU A 221 -12.31 -7.29 5.61
CA LEU A 221 -13.60 -7.88 5.30
C LEU A 221 -14.57 -7.74 6.47
N ASN A 222 -15.85 -7.66 6.15
CA ASN A 222 -16.91 -7.43 7.13
C ASN A 222 -17.83 -8.65 7.21
N CYS A 223 -18.19 -9.05 8.42
CA CYS A 223 -19.25 -10.02 8.67
C CYS A 223 -20.49 -9.28 9.17
N LYS A 224 -21.53 -9.18 8.34
CA LYS A 224 -22.80 -8.57 8.75
C LYS A 224 -23.58 -9.41 9.78
N ASN A 225 -23.44 -10.73 9.72
CA ASN A 225 -24.15 -11.66 10.61
C ASN A 225 -23.76 -11.48 12.08
N CYS A 226 -22.46 -11.57 12.41
CA CYS A 226 -21.99 -11.40 13.79
C CYS A 226 -21.41 -10.01 14.08
N ASN A 227 -21.62 -9.05 13.17
CA ASN A 227 -21.22 -7.65 13.32
C ASN A 227 -19.73 -7.51 13.68
N SER A 228 -18.86 -8.05 12.82
CA SER A 228 -17.42 -8.09 13.06
C SER A 228 -16.62 -7.73 11.81
N VAL A 229 -15.36 -7.35 12.03
CA VAL A 229 -14.45 -6.88 10.99
C VAL A 229 -13.14 -7.67 11.09
N TRP A 230 -12.60 -8.08 9.95
CA TRP A 230 -11.53 -9.06 9.84
C TRP A 230 -10.45 -8.60 8.89
N ARG A 231 -9.19 -8.71 9.31
CA ARG A 231 -8.03 -8.50 8.45
C ARG A 231 -7.32 -9.82 8.17
N PRO A 232 -6.67 -9.99 7.01
CA PRO A 232 -5.85 -11.17 6.75
C PRO A 232 -4.67 -11.25 7.72
N SER A 233 -4.18 -12.47 7.91
CA SER A 233 -3.01 -12.83 8.70
C SER A 233 -2.40 -14.12 8.12
N ALA A 234 -1.19 -14.49 8.56
CA ALA A 234 -0.52 -15.70 8.09
C ALA A 234 -1.34 -17.00 8.30
N LYS A 235 -2.27 -17.03 9.26
CA LYS A 235 -3.08 -18.21 9.59
C LYS A 235 -4.57 -18.04 9.25
N GLY A 236 -4.91 -17.17 8.29
CA GLY A 236 -6.30 -16.87 7.93
C GLY A 236 -6.70 -15.46 8.37
N PHE A 237 -7.85 -15.29 9.00
CA PHE A 237 -8.36 -13.97 9.39
C PHE A 237 -8.17 -13.68 10.89
N LYS A 238 -7.79 -12.44 11.20
CA LYS A 238 -7.70 -11.91 12.56
C LYS A 238 -8.74 -10.81 12.77
N LYS A 239 -9.49 -10.91 13.87
CA LYS A 239 -10.49 -9.93 14.25
C LYS A 239 -9.85 -8.55 14.49
N LEU A 240 -10.49 -7.52 13.96
CA LEU A 240 -10.06 -6.13 14.03
C LEU A 240 -11.06 -5.33 14.85
N ASN A 241 -10.55 -4.51 15.77
CA ASN A 241 -11.38 -3.55 16.47
C ASN A 241 -11.82 -2.46 15.49
N PHE A 242 -13.13 -2.24 15.43
CA PHE A 242 -13.72 -1.20 14.61
C PHE A 242 -14.72 -0.37 15.40
N ALA A 243 -15.05 0.80 14.88
CA ALA A 243 -16.17 1.60 15.33
C ALA A 243 -16.72 2.44 14.18
N ILE A 244 -17.93 2.95 14.35
CA ILE A 244 -18.62 3.79 13.39
C ILE A 244 -18.94 5.12 14.07
N LEU A 245 -18.77 6.22 13.35
CA LEU A 245 -19.32 7.50 13.73
C LEU A 245 -20.79 7.56 13.28
N PRO A 246 -21.78 7.74 14.18
CA PRO A 246 -23.18 7.79 13.77
C PRO A 246 -23.44 8.90 12.74
N ALA A 247 -24.21 8.59 11.71
CA ALA A 247 -24.64 9.60 10.75
C ALA A 247 -25.80 10.43 11.31
N LYS A 248 -25.84 11.70 10.89
CA LYS A 248 -26.92 12.65 11.19
C LYS A 248 -27.78 12.94 9.96
N GLU A 249 -27.32 12.52 8.78
CA GLU A 249 -27.87 12.87 7.47
C GLU A 249 -28.21 11.60 6.69
N GLU A 250 -29.03 11.76 5.64
CA GLU A 250 -29.39 10.70 4.69
C GLU A 250 -28.40 10.64 3.51
N ASN A 251 -28.52 9.61 2.66
CA ASN A 251 -27.67 9.39 1.48
C ASN A 251 -26.16 9.43 1.79
N ILE A 252 -25.75 8.53 2.69
CA ILE A 252 -24.39 8.47 3.22
C ILE A 252 -23.58 7.31 2.66
N ILE A 253 -22.28 7.54 2.53
CA ILE A 253 -21.26 6.50 2.39
C ILE A 253 -20.25 6.63 3.52
N TYR A 254 -19.84 5.49 4.07
CA TYR A 254 -18.87 5.44 5.15
C TYR A 254 -17.47 5.22 4.61
N LEU A 255 -16.56 6.16 4.89
CA LEU A 255 -15.15 6.07 4.54
C LEU A 255 -14.32 5.62 5.75
N PRO A 256 -13.36 4.68 5.58
CA PRO A 256 -12.60 4.14 6.69
C PRO A 256 -11.36 4.98 7.03
N PHE A 257 -11.09 5.18 8.32
CA PHE A 257 -9.93 5.89 8.85
C PHE A 257 -9.27 5.09 9.97
N TRP A 258 -7.94 5.18 10.05
CA TRP A 258 -7.17 4.68 11.17
C TRP A 258 -7.05 5.75 12.24
N ARG A 259 -7.60 5.48 13.43
CA ARG A 259 -7.37 6.30 14.63
C ARG A 259 -6.28 5.66 15.47
N ILE A 260 -5.14 6.34 15.60
CA ILE A 260 -3.92 5.77 16.16
C ILE A 260 -3.55 6.49 17.46
N LYS A 261 -3.34 5.71 18.52
CA LYS A 261 -2.63 6.17 19.72
C LYS A 261 -1.14 6.02 19.47
N ALA A 262 -0.36 7.06 19.73
CA ALA A 262 1.08 6.97 19.71
C ALA A 262 1.68 7.76 20.88
N ASP A 263 2.83 7.31 21.35
CA ASP A 263 3.70 8.11 22.19
C ASP A 263 4.64 8.90 21.28
N VAL A 264 4.83 10.18 21.57
CA VAL A 264 5.66 11.08 20.77
C VAL A 264 6.79 11.61 21.65
N THR A 265 8.03 11.41 21.21
CA THR A 265 9.23 11.97 21.85
C THR A 265 9.86 13.04 20.96
N GLY A 266 10.60 13.97 21.55
CA GLY A 266 11.20 15.12 20.85
C GLY A 266 10.27 16.35 20.76
N ILE A 267 8.96 16.16 20.93
CA ILE A 267 7.97 17.24 21.06
C ILE A 267 6.88 16.86 22.06
N MET A 268 6.27 17.86 22.70
CA MET A 268 5.12 17.66 23.58
C MET A 268 3.84 17.56 22.74
N LEU A 269 3.23 16.36 22.67
CA LEU A 269 2.01 16.10 21.90
C LEU A 269 1.18 14.98 22.53
N ASN A 270 0.79 15.15 23.80
CA ASN A 270 0.05 14.13 24.55
C ASN A 270 -1.46 14.40 24.58
N SER A 271 -1.85 15.68 24.48
CA SER A 271 -3.22 16.15 24.66
C SER A 271 -3.71 17.04 23.50
N TYR A 272 -5.02 17.30 23.48
CA TYR A 272 -5.60 18.28 22.55
C TYR A 272 -5.06 19.69 22.81
N ALA A 273 -4.78 20.04 24.07
CA ALA A 273 -4.12 21.29 24.42
C ALA A 273 -2.73 21.40 23.76
N ASP A 274 -1.95 20.32 23.76
CA ASP A 274 -0.64 20.30 23.12
C ASP A 274 -0.74 20.43 21.60
N LEU A 275 -1.75 19.79 21.00
CA LEU A 275 -2.05 19.95 19.57
C LEU A 275 -2.35 21.42 19.22
N VAL A 276 -3.19 22.09 20.00
CA VAL A 276 -3.53 23.51 19.79
C VAL A 276 -2.27 24.38 19.83
N ARG A 277 -1.38 24.13 20.80
CA ARG A 277 -0.11 24.85 20.96
C ARG A 277 0.83 24.59 19.77
N ILE A 278 1.09 23.33 19.44
CA ILE A 278 2.09 22.96 18.42
C ILE A 278 1.63 23.26 16.99
N ALA A 279 0.33 23.23 16.72
CA ALA A 279 -0.23 23.60 15.43
C ALA A 279 -0.53 25.10 15.32
N ASN A 280 -0.29 25.88 16.39
CA ASN A 280 -0.61 27.30 16.49
C ASN A 280 -2.05 27.61 16.06
N ILE A 281 -3.01 26.84 16.57
CA ILE A 281 -4.43 27.02 16.25
C ILE A 281 -4.91 28.27 16.99
N PRO A 282 -5.67 29.18 16.35
CA PRO A 282 -6.19 30.40 17.00
C PRO A 282 -7.33 30.07 17.98
N LYS A 283 -7.00 29.40 19.08
CA LYS A 283 -7.91 28.99 20.16
C LYS A 283 -7.21 29.16 21.50
N VAL A 284 -7.93 29.70 22.48
CA VAL A 284 -7.46 29.73 23.88
C VAL A 284 -7.57 28.33 24.48
N VAL A 285 -6.45 27.79 24.96
CA VAL A 285 -6.42 26.46 25.58
C VAL A 285 -7.24 26.43 26.87
N GLN A 286 -8.17 25.49 26.96
CA GLN A 286 -8.99 25.27 28.16
C GLN A 286 -8.40 24.15 29.02
N LYS A 287 -8.50 24.25 30.35
CA LYS A 287 -7.99 23.22 31.29
C LYS A 287 -8.52 21.81 30.98
N LYS A 288 -9.78 21.71 30.53
CA LYS A 288 -10.39 20.42 30.13
C LYS A 288 -9.69 19.75 28.95
N TRP A 289 -8.99 20.50 28.09
CA TRP A 289 -8.30 19.97 26.91
C TRP A 289 -6.98 19.27 27.23
N GLU A 290 -6.41 19.50 28.42
CA GLU A 290 -5.21 18.80 28.88
C GLU A 290 -5.50 17.33 29.19
N GLY A 291 -6.74 17.01 29.59
CA GLY A 291 -7.19 15.64 29.82
C GLY A 291 -7.59 14.88 28.55
N VAL A 292 -7.80 15.57 27.43
CA VAL A 292 -8.20 14.94 26.16
C VAL A 292 -6.95 14.40 25.47
N LYS A 293 -6.80 13.07 25.45
CA LYS A 293 -5.64 12.41 24.83
C LYS A 293 -5.62 12.61 23.32
N PHE A 294 -4.48 13.06 22.81
CA PHE A 294 -4.23 13.22 21.37
C PHE A 294 -4.25 11.87 20.64
N ARG A 295 -4.77 11.88 19.40
CA ARG A 295 -4.76 10.73 18.48
C ARG A 295 -4.36 11.18 17.09
N PHE A 296 -3.48 10.43 16.44
CA PHE A 296 -3.29 10.61 15.01
C PHE A 296 -4.44 10.00 14.23
N TRP A 297 -4.76 10.61 13.09
CA TRP A 297 -5.74 10.09 12.14
C TRP A 297 -5.13 10.02 10.75
N ALA A 298 -5.35 8.90 10.08
CA ALA A 298 -4.96 8.67 8.69
C ALA A 298 -6.09 7.96 7.96
N MET A 299 -6.18 8.14 6.64
CA MET A 299 -7.14 7.38 5.84
C MET A 299 -6.77 5.89 5.85
N ALA A 300 -7.77 5.02 5.83
CA ALA A 300 -7.58 3.59 5.60
C ALA A 300 -7.84 3.22 4.13
N PHE A 301 -7.81 4.20 3.23
CA PHE A 301 -8.00 4.04 1.81
C PHE A 301 -6.99 4.92 1.04
N LYS A 302 -6.64 4.48 -0.16
CA LYS A 302 -5.69 5.18 -1.02
C LYS A 302 -6.36 6.38 -1.71
N VAL A 303 -5.65 7.50 -1.71
CA VAL A 303 -5.98 8.75 -2.41
C VAL A 303 -4.70 9.37 -2.97
N ARG A 304 -4.81 10.38 -3.83
CA ARG A 304 -3.63 11.11 -4.33
C ARG A 304 -2.88 11.82 -3.19
N PRO A 305 -1.55 12.01 -3.29
CA PRO A 305 -0.73 12.53 -2.19
C PRO A 305 -1.20 13.86 -1.59
N GLN A 306 -1.61 14.83 -2.42
CA GLN A 306 -2.09 16.13 -1.93
C GLN A 306 -3.37 16.00 -1.10
N VAL A 307 -4.28 15.12 -1.54
CA VAL A 307 -5.54 14.82 -0.86
C VAL A 307 -5.26 14.07 0.43
N PHE A 308 -4.32 13.12 0.40
CA PHE A 308 -3.86 12.39 1.58
C PHE A 308 -3.43 13.37 2.69
N LEU A 309 -2.50 14.30 2.37
CA LEU A 309 -2.00 15.28 3.33
C LEU A 309 -3.11 16.17 3.88
N ARG A 310 -3.98 16.68 3.00
CA ARG A 310 -5.09 17.56 3.39
C ARG A 310 -6.04 16.87 4.35
N LEU A 311 -6.50 15.67 3.99
CA LEU A 311 -7.45 14.91 4.79
C LEU A 311 -6.85 14.52 6.14
N ALA A 312 -5.67 13.88 6.14
CA ALA A 312 -4.99 13.43 7.36
C ALA A 312 -4.76 14.59 8.34
N ARG A 313 -4.31 15.75 7.82
CA ARG A 313 -4.16 16.99 8.58
C ARG A 313 -5.48 17.45 9.18
N ASN A 314 -6.53 17.60 8.36
CA ASN A 314 -7.82 18.14 8.80
C ASN A 314 -8.45 17.25 9.87
N ILE A 315 -8.52 15.94 9.65
CA ILE A 315 -9.13 15.02 10.62
C ILE A 315 -8.32 14.93 11.92
N THR A 316 -6.98 15.03 11.83
CA THR A 316 -6.12 15.06 13.02
C THR A 316 -6.28 16.37 13.80
N LEU A 317 -6.48 17.50 13.13
CA LEU A 317 -6.72 18.79 13.80
C LEU A 317 -8.08 18.88 14.48
N VAL A 318 -9.10 18.26 13.89
CA VAL A 318 -10.46 18.23 14.44
C VAL A 318 -10.54 17.38 15.71
N GLN A 319 -9.80 16.26 15.79
CA GLN A 319 -9.87 15.28 16.88
C GLN A 319 -11.32 14.85 17.21
N PRO A 320 -12.03 14.14 16.31
CA PRO A 320 -13.41 13.68 16.57
C PRO A 320 -13.58 13.06 17.96
N GLN A 321 -14.46 13.63 18.78
CA GLN A 321 -14.72 13.23 20.17
C GLN A 321 -16.11 12.61 20.35
N GLU A 322 -16.89 12.50 19.27
CA GLU A 322 -18.23 11.96 19.27
C GLU A 322 -18.24 10.50 19.74
N LYS A 323 -19.38 10.09 20.30
CA LYS A 323 -19.58 8.72 20.78
C LYS A 323 -19.62 7.75 19.60
N LEU A 324 -18.57 6.95 19.47
CA LEU A 324 -18.49 5.90 18.47
C LEU A 324 -19.34 4.68 18.86
N VAL A 325 -19.95 4.04 17.88
CA VAL A 325 -20.74 2.81 18.06
C VAL A 325 -20.02 1.61 17.44
N ARG A 326 -20.26 0.41 17.97
CA ARG A 326 -19.63 -0.84 17.50
C ARG A 326 -20.63 -1.70 16.72
N LYS A 327 -21.37 -1.08 15.80
CA LYS A 327 -22.35 -1.77 14.94
C LYS A 327 -22.15 -1.33 13.50
N LEU A 328 -21.90 -2.27 12.60
CA LEU A 328 -21.84 -2.04 11.17
C LEU A 328 -23.16 -1.38 10.71
N PRO A 329 -23.08 -0.30 9.91
CA PRO A 329 -24.26 0.38 9.44
C PRO A 329 -24.93 -0.41 8.32
N ASP A 330 -26.23 -0.21 8.16
CA ASP A 330 -26.95 -0.63 6.95
C ASP A 330 -26.78 0.41 5.84
N ALA A 331 -25.52 0.67 5.48
CA ALA A 331 -25.11 1.67 4.50
C ALA A 331 -23.85 1.21 3.78
N ARG A 332 -23.53 1.86 2.65
CA ARG A 332 -22.34 1.51 1.87
C ARG A 332 -21.07 1.84 2.65
N LEU A 333 -20.18 0.85 2.74
CA LEU A 333 -18.84 1.00 3.29
C LEU A 333 -17.84 1.05 2.15
N TYR A 334 -17.03 2.10 2.09
CA TYR A 334 -15.87 2.12 1.21
C TYR A 334 -14.79 1.17 1.76
N PRO A 335 -14.11 0.40 0.91
CA PRO A 335 -13.18 -0.62 1.37
C PRO A 335 -11.94 -0.01 2.01
N VAL A 336 -11.33 -0.77 2.92
CA VAL A 336 -9.99 -0.49 3.40
C VAL A 336 -9.01 -0.91 2.31
N THR A 337 -8.28 0.05 1.74
CA THR A 337 -7.25 -0.20 0.70
C THR A 337 -5.86 0.30 1.10
N LEU A 338 -5.75 0.89 2.30
CA LEU A 338 -4.48 1.31 2.92
C LEU A 338 -4.35 0.62 4.29
N PRO A 339 -3.35 -0.26 4.50
CA PRO A 339 -3.18 -1.02 5.72
C PRO A 339 -2.67 -0.14 6.88
N ILE A 340 -2.78 -0.65 8.10
CA ILE A 340 -2.39 0.12 9.31
C ILE A 340 -0.87 0.42 9.33
N GLU A 341 -0.06 -0.46 8.76
CA GLU A 341 1.39 -0.33 8.65
C GLU A 341 1.76 0.95 7.86
N GLU A 342 1.16 1.15 6.69
CA GLU A 342 1.35 2.37 5.89
C GLU A 342 0.78 3.63 6.57
N ALA A 343 -0.32 3.49 7.32
CA ALA A 343 -0.86 4.59 8.10
C ALA A 343 0.09 5.02 9.23
N ILE A 344 0.81 4.08 9.83
CA ILE A 344 1.85 4.35 10.84
C ILE A 344 3.07 5.04 10.19
N GLU A 345 3.49 4.61 9.01
CA GLU A 345 4.57 5.24 8.23
C GLU A 345 4.24 6.70 7.84
N SER A 346 2.95 7.04 7.79
CA SER A 346 2.48 8.39 7.49
C SER A 346 2.55 9.39 8.65
N LEU A 347 2.72 8.94 9.89
CA LEU A 347 2.49 9.78 11.07
C LEU A 347 3.41 11.00 11.14
N THR A 348 4.70 10.85 10.83
CA THR A 348 5.66 11.96 10.84
C THR A 348 5.35 12.96 9.72
N VAL A 349 4.88 12.50 8.56
CA VAL A 349 4.44 13.37 7.47
C VAL A 349 3.17 14.13 7.84
N ASN A 350 2.21 13.46 8.50
CA ASN A 350 1.00 14.08 9.02
C ASN A 350 1.34 15.16 10.07
N LEU A 351 2.24 14.84 11.01
CA LEU A 351 2.79 15.79 11.98
C LEU A 351 3.38 17.04 11.27
N ALA A 352 4.28 16.84 10.30
CA ALA A 352 4.84 17.92 9.50
C ALA A 352 3.77 18.78 8.80
N GLY A 353 2.61 18.19 8.48
CA GLY A 353 1.49 18.85 7.84
C GLY A 353 0.77 19.88 8.73
N PHE A 354 0.78 19.70 10.05
CA PHE A 354 0.10 20.63 10.97
C PHE A 354 1.00 21.41 11.91
N ILE A 355 2.23 20.98 12.19
CA ILE A 355 3.12 21.71 13.11
C ILE A 355 3.48 23.10 12.58
N LYS A 356 3.56 24.07 13.50
CA LYS A 356 3.93 25.46 13.23
C LYS A 356 4.84 26.00 14.35
N PRO A 357 5.86 26.82 14.04
CA PRO A 357 6.30 27.23 12.69
C PRO A 357 7.20 26.17 12.04
N GLN A 358 6.94 25.85 10.76
CA GLN A 358 7.65 24.79 10.03
C GLN A 358 9.15 25.03 9.95
N LYS A 359 9.61 26.28 9.74
CA LYS A 359 11.04 26.63 9.68
C LYS A 359 11.83 26.21 10.93
N LYS A 360 11.20 26.22 12.12
CA LYS A 360 11.85 25.83 13.38
C LYS A 360 11.70 24.33 13.67
N LEU A 361 10.56 23.75 13.32
CA LEU A 361 10.22 22.38 13.72
C LEU A 361 10.59 21.32 12.67
N PHE A 362 10.77 21.70 11.41
CA PHE A 362 11.21 20.76 10.37
C PHE A 362 12.64 20.22 10.60
N PRO A 363 13.63 21.04 11.01
CA PRO A 363 14.97 20.55 11.33
C PRO A 363 15.01 19.39 12.33
N ILE A 364 14.11 19.36 13.31
CA ILE A 364 14.07 18.33 14.36
C ILE A 364 13.20 17.11 14.00
N LEU A 365 12.57 17.06 12.80
CA LEU A 365 11.68 15.95 12.43
C LEU A 365 12.38 14.58 12.46
N ARG A 366 13.70 14.53 12.27
CA ARG A 366 14.50 13.29 12.33
C ARG A 366 14.69 12.78 13.76
N ASP A 367 14.61 13.69 14.74
CA ASP A 367 14.82 13.39 16.16
C ASP A 367 13.49 13.05 16.86
N ILE A 368 12.36 13.35 16.21
CA ILE A 368 11.03 13.00 16.69
C ILE A 368 10.77 11.52 16.43
N THR A 369 10.50 10.77 17.49
CA THR A 369 10.08 9.37 17.40
C THR A 369 8.60 9.26 17.73
N ILE A 370 7.85 8.57 16.86
CA ILE A 370 6.41 8.30 17.06
C ILE A 370 6.25 6.80 17.20
N ILE A 371 5.87 6.33 18.39
CA ILE A 371 5.71 4.91 18.69
C ILE A 371 4.21 4.58 18.80
N PRO A 372 3.60 3.89 17.83
CA PRO A 372 2.20 3.51 17.90
C PRO A 372 1.96 2.52 19.05
N LYS A 373 0.88 2.73 19.82
CA LYS A 373 0.48 1.88 20.96
C LYS A 373 -0.76 1.07 20.69
N SER A 374 -1.72 1.64 19.97
CA SER A 374 -2.97 0.98 19.62
C SER A 374 -3.63 1.72 18.47
N TYR A 375 -4.50 1.03 17.74
CA TYR A 375 -5.26 1.61 16.64
C TYR A 375 -6.71 1.10 16.66
N LEU A 376 -7.58 1.86 15.99
CA LEU A 376 -8.98 1.54 15.79
C LEU A 376 -9.34 1.88 14.35
N LEU A 377 -10.01 0.97 13.64
CA LEU A 377 -10.63 1.27 12.36
C LEU A 377 -11.92 2.03 12.62
N VAL A 378 -12.04 3.26 12.15
CA VAL A 378 -13.23 4.09 12.32
C VAL A 378 -13.85 4.39 10.97
N TYR A 379 -15.09 4.00 10.77
CA TYR A 379 -15.86 4.42 9.60
C TYR A 379 -16.57 5.73 9.89
N ILE A 380 -16.32 6.72 9.04
CA ILE A 380 -16.84 8.07 9.15
C ILE A 380 -17.86 8.28 8.03
N PRO A 381 -19.08 8.77 8.31
CA PRO A 381 -20.10 9.04 7.30
C PRO A 381 -19.74 10.28 6.48
N PHE A 382 -19.98 10.20 5.18
CA PHE A 382 -19.90 11.30 4.23
C PHE A 382 -21.21 11.37 3.48
N VAL A 383 -21.74 12.58 3.33
CA VAL A 383 -22.88 12.85 2.46
C VAL A 383 -22.42 12.70 1.03
N GLU A 384 -23.17 11.92 0.27
CA GLU A 384 -22.86 11.65 -1.12
C GLU A 384 -23.58 12.62 -2.05
N GLN A 385 -22.84 13.55 -2.62
CA GLN A 385 -23.32 14.46 -3.67
C GLN A 385 -22.98 13.92 -5.06
N TYR A 386 -23.30 14.65 -6.12
CA TYR A 386 -23.09 14.17 -7.51
C TYR A 386 -21.62 13.83 -7.80
N HIS A 387 -20.69 14.74 -7.48
CA HIS A 387 -19.24 14.57 -7.74
C HIS A 387 -18.37 14.42 -6.49
N GLU A 388 -18.93 14.69 -5.30
CA GLU A 388 -18.16 14.81 -4.07
C GLU A 388 -18.76 13.99 -2.93
N LEU A 389 -17.89 13.55 -2.03
CA LEU A 389 -18.22 13.01 -0.73
C LEU A 389 -17.80 14.06 0.30
N ILE A 390 -18.73 14.53 1.12
CA ILE A 390 -18.51 15.66 2.02
C ILE A 390 -18.85 15.27 3.46
N HIS A 391 -17.99 15.67 4.39
CA HIS A 391 -18.31 15.74 5.81
C HIS A 391 -18.05 17.17 6.30
N SER A 392 -19.15 17.91 6.45
CA SER A 392 -19.12 19.36 6.71
C SER A 392 -18.48 19.71 8.05
N GLU A 393 -18.85 19.02 9.14
CA GLU A 393 -18.31 19.30 10.49
C GLU A 393 -16.79 19.11 10.58
N PHE A 394 -16.23 18.17 9.81
CA PHE A 394 -14.79 17.87 9.83
C PHE A 394 -14.04 18.58 8.68
N HIS A 395 -14.73 19.37 7.87
CA HIS A 395 -14.19 20.02 6.67
C HIS A 395 -13.42 19.05 5.77
N LEU A 396 -14.03 17.87 5.54
CA LEU A 396 -13.49 16.85 4.65
C LEU A 396 -14.32 16.82 3.37
N ALA A 397 -13.66 16.89 2.23
CA ALA A 397 -14.27 16.75 0.92
C ALA A 397 -13.37 15.93 0.01
N ILE A 398 -13.98 15.00 -0.74
CA ILE A 398 -13.29 14.07 -1.62
C ILE A 398 -14.07 13.97 -2.92
N ASN A 399 -13.41 14.22 -4.04
CA ASN A 399 -14.02 14.03 -5.35
C ASN A 399 -14.07 12.53 -5.70
N LYS A 400 -15.22 12.03 -6.18
CA LYS A 400 -15.42 10.61 -6.48
C LYS A 400 -14.44 10.07 -7.52
N ASN A 401 -14.15 10.84 -8.57
CA ASN A 401 -13.20 10.44 -9.61
C ASN A 401 -11.78 10.28 -9.04
N GLN A 402 -11.43 11.02 -7.97
CA GLN A 402 -10.13 10.85 -7.32
C GLN A 402 -10.01 9.52 -6.58
N LEU A 403 -11.10 8.99 -6.00
CA LEU A 403 -11.12 7.66 -5.38
C LEU A 403 -10.94 6.56 -6.41
N GLU A 404 -11.61 6.68 -7.56
CA GLU A 404 -11.45 5.74 -8.67
C GLU A 404 -10.03 5.77 -9.23
N LEU A 405 -9.47 6.95 -9.49
CA LEU A 405 -8.11 7.09 -10.00
C LEU A 405 -7.05 6.60 -9.00
N ALA A 406 -7.32 6.70 -7.70
CA ALA A 406 -6.45 6.22 -6.64
C ALA A 406 -6.52 4.70 -6.42
N SER A 407 -7.51 4.00 -6.98
CA SER A 407 -7.55 2.52 -6.98
C SER A 407 -6.38 1.89 -7.73
N ASN A 408 -5.63 2.69 -8.50
CA ASN A 408 -4.43 2.29 -9.21
C ASN A 408 -3.13 2.64 -8.46
N LEU A 409 -3.21 3.17 -7.23
CA LEU A 409 -2.05 3.43 -6.37
C LEU A 409 -1.66 2.20 -5.56
#